data_AF-A0A7Z9MIU4-F1
#
_entry.id   AF-A0A7Z9MIU4-F1
#
_cell.length_a   1.000
_cell.length_b   1.000
_cell.length_c   1.000
_cell.angle_alpha   90.00
_cell.angle_beta   90.00
_cell.angle_gamma   90.00
#
_symmetry.space_group_name_H-M   'P 1'
#
loop_
_entity.id
_entity.type
_entity.pdbx_description
1 polymer ?
#
loop_
_entity_poly.entity_id
_entity_poly.type
_entity_poly.pdbx_seq_one_letter_code
_entity_poly.pdbx_strand_id
1 'polypeptide(L)'
;DLGLNPQAEGDLVRINIPAPSAERRSQLVNQVKKMSEESKITIRNERRDAIKHVDSLVKDKSNGISEDDGKHGKDVIETMTKKHISTIDGMCDTKSKEIQTI
;
A
#
# COMPACT_ATOMS: atom_id res chain seq x y z
N ASP A 1 -1.35 20.23 -1.85
CA ASP A 1 -0.87 21.61 -1.81
C ASP A 1 -0.08 21.83 -0.52
N LEU A 2 1.15 22.33 -0.60
CA LEU A 2 2.11 22.32 0.53
C LEU A 2 2.17 23.67 1.28
N GLY A 3 1.64 24.76 0.71
CA GLY A 3 1.53 26.06 1.40
C GLY A 3 2.88 26.67 1.82
N LEU A 4 3.98 26.28 1.17
CA LEU A 4 5.32 26.72 1.49
C LEU A 4 5.72 27.91 0.61
N ASN A 5 6.45 28.86 1.19
CA ASN A 5 6.98 30.02 0.47
C ASN A 5 8.43 29.74 0.03
N PRO A 6 8.69 29.51 -1.28
CA PRO A 6 10.05 29.39 -1.78
C PRO A 6 10.78 30.74 -1.71
N GLN A 7 12.06 30.70 -1.36
CA GLN A 7 12.97 31.84 -1.38
C GLN A 7 14.09 31.58 -2.39
N ALA A 8 14.28 32.50 -3.33
CA ALA A 8 15.38 32.43 -4.29
C ALA A 8 16.63 33.11 -3.70
N GLU A 9 17.76 32.41 -3.67
CA GLU A 9 19.10 32.93 -3.40
C GLU A 9 19.97 32.75 -4.66
N GLY A 10 19.99 33.76 -5.53
CA GLY A 10 20.72 33.68 -6.80
C GLY A 10 20.17 32.59 -7.72
N ASP A 11 20.99 31.59 -8.03
CA ASP A 11 20.60 30.43 -8.87
C ASP A 11 19.91 29.29 -8.07
N LEU A 12 19.76 29.42 -6.74
CA LEU A 12 19.19 28.39 -5.87
C LEU A 12 17.80 28.80 -5.34
N VAL A 13 16.89 27.83 -5.19
CA VAL A 13 15.60 28.02 -4.52
C VAL A 13 15.58 27.22 -3.22
N ARG A 14 15.48 27.92 -2.09
CA ARG A 14 15.40 27.37 -0.74
C ARG A 14 13.96 27.40 -0.25
N ILE A 15 13.46 26.29 0.29
CA ILE A 15 12.10 26.21 0.85
C ILE A 15 12.22 25.91 2.34
N ASN A 16 11.81 26.85 3.18
CA ASN A 16 11.80 26.66 4.63
C ASN A 16 10.53 25.92 5.03
N ILE A 17 10.68 24.70 5.54
CA ILE A 17 9.58 23.87 6.03
C ILE A 17 9.53 23.99 7.56
N PRO A 18 8.62 24.80 8.13
CA PRO A 18 8.43 24.83 9.57
C PRO A 18 7.86 23.49 10.06
N ALA A 19 8.20 23.12 11.30
CA ALA A 19 7.64 21.92 11.91
C ALA A 19 6.10 22.01 11.92
N PRO A 20 5.38 20.98 11.46
CA PRO A 20 3.93 21.01 11.40
C PRO A 20 3.33 21.11 12.81
N SER A 21 2.22 21.85 12.93
CA SER A 21 1.45 21.91 14.18
C SER A 21 0.91 20.52 14.57
N ALA A 22 0.58 20.33 15.85
CA ALA A 22 0.00 19.07 16.34
C ALA A 22 -1.27 18.67 15.55
N GLU A 23 -2.09 19.66 15.19
CA GLU A 23 -3.30 19.47 14.40
C GLU A 23 -2.98 19.01 12.97
N ARG A 24 -1.95 19.59 12.33
CA ARG A 24 -1.49 19.16 11.00
C ARG A 24 -0.89 17.76 11.02
N ARG A 25 -0.18 17.38 12.08
CA ARG A 25 0.35 16.01 12.26
C ARG A 25 -0.78 14.99 12.38
N SER A 26 -1.82 15.31 13.15
CA SER A 26 -3.00 14.43 13.28
C SER A 26 -3.69 14.21 11.92
N GLN A 27 -3.85 15.27 11.12
CA GLN A 27 -4.38 15.15 9.76
C GLN A 27 -3.52 14.26 8.86
N LEU A 28 -2.19 14.40 8.92
CA LEU A 28 -1.27 13.58 8.15
C LEU A 28 -1.31 12.10 8.56
N VAL A 29 -1.39 11.81 9.86
CA VAL A 29 -1.55 10.43 10.36
C VAL A 29 -2.87 9.82 9.85
N ASN A 30 -3.96 10.58 9.89
CA ASN A 30 -5.25 10.11 9.36
C ASN A 30 -5.19 9.85 7.85
N GLN A 31 -4.49 10.69 7.10
CA GLN A 31 -4.27 10.47 5.66
C GLN A 31 -3.47 9.19 5.40
N VAL A 32 -2.38 8.96 6.14
CA VAL A 32 -1.57 7.73 6.02
C VAL A 32 -2.42 6.49 6.31
N LYS A 33 -3.23 6.52 7.37
CA LYS A 33 -4.15 5.41 7.70
C LYS A 33 -5.17 5.16 6.59
N LYS A 34 -5.75 6.23 6.03
CA LYS A 34 -6.69 6.10 4.91
C LYS A 34 -6.03 5.44 3.69
N MET A 35 -4.82 5.89 3.33
CA MET A 35 -4.06 5.30 2.22
C MET A 35 -3.71 3.82 2.47
N SER A 36 -3.38 3.46 3.71
CA SER A 36 -3.13 2.08 4.12
C SER A 36 -4.37 1.21 3.91
N GLU A 37 -5.54 1.66 4.36
CA GLU A 37 -6.79 0.91 4.19
C GLU A 37 -7.21 0.78 2.72
N GLU A 38 -7.11 1.85 1.93
CA GLU A 38 -7.36 1.80 0.48
C GLU A 38 -6.44 0.78 -0.21
N SER A 39 -5.15 0.76 0.14
CA SER A 39 -4.18 -0.19 -0.40
C SER A 39 -4.54 -1.65 -0.06
N LYS A 40 -4.97 -1.90 1.19
CA LYS A 40 -5.43 -3.23 1.61
C LYS A 40 -6.70 -3.67 0.87
N ILE A 41 -7.63 -2.75 0.60
CA ILE A 41 -8.84 -3.05 -0.19
C ILE A 41 -8.45 -3.47 -1.60
N THR A 42 -7.56 -2.71 -2.26
CA THR A 42 -7.05 -3.04 -3.60
C THR A 42 -6.41 -4.43 -3.64
N ILE A 43 -5.54 -4.75 -2.68
CA ILE A 43 -4.90 -6.08 -2.59
C ILE A 43 -5.94 -7.20 -2.42
N ARG A 44 -6.97 -6.98 -1.59
CA ARG A 44 -8.02 -8.00 -1.41
C ARG A 44 -8.85 -8.21 -2.67
N ASN A 45 -9.08 -7.16 -3.45
CA ASN A 45 -9.77 -7.25 -4.75
C ASN A 45 -8.91 -8.01 -5.75
N GLU A 46 -7.64 -7.64 -5.91
CA GLU A 46 -6.67 -8.35 -6.77
C GLU A 46 -6.55 -9.83 -6.40
N ARG A 47 -6.46 -10.15 -5.10
CA ARG A 47 -6.47 -11.55 -4.64
C ARG A 47 -7.70 -12.30 -5.13
N ARG A 48 -8.89 -11.68 -5.01
CA ARG A 48 -10.15 -12.31 -5.43
C ARG A 48 -10.15 -12.58 -6.94
N ASP A 49 -9.66 -11.65 -7.74
CA ASP A 49 -9.63 -11.79 -9.20
C ASP A 49 -8.55 -12.78 -9.65
N ALA A 50 -7.39 -12.81 -8.98
CA ALA A 50 -6.37 -13.84 -9.19
C ALA A 50 -6.90 -15.25 -8.87
N ILE A 51 -7.62 -15.43 -7.74
CA ILE A 51 -8.22 -16.73 -7.39
C ILE A 51 -9.24 -17.17 -8.46
N LYS A 52 -10.11 -16.26 -8.92
CA LYS A 52 -11.06 -16.57 -9.99
C LYS A 52 -10.34 -16.99 -11.27
N HIS A 53 -9.23 -16.31 -11.61
CA HIS A 53 -8.45 -16.64 -12.79
C HIS A 53 -7.87 -18.05 -12.70
N VAL A 54 -7.31 -18.43 -11.54
CA VAL A 54 -6.84 -19.79 -11.28
C VAL A 54 -7.98 -20.81 -11.39
N ASP A 55 -9.16 -20.51 -10.82
CA ASP A 55 -10.33 -21.39 -10.94
C ASP A 55 -10.79 -21.59 -12.39
N SER A 56 -10.75 -20.53 -13.21
CA SER A 56 -11.05 -20.62 -14.64
C SER A 56 -10.04 -21.48 -15.39
N LEU A 57 -8.75 -21.32 -15.09
CA LEU A 57 -7.67 -22.09 -15.72
C LEU A 57 -7.75 -23.59 -15.39
N VAL A 58 -8.10 -23.95 -14.14
CA VAL A 58 -8.29 -25.36 -13.73
C VAL A 58 -9.51 -25.98 -14.40
N LYS A 59 -10.60 -25.23 -14.59
CA LYS A 59 -11.80 -25.71 -15.27
C LYS A 59 -11.60 -25.94 -16.76
N ASP A 60 -10.74 -25.13 -17.38
CA ASP A 60 -10.43 -25.26 -18.79
C ASP A 60 -9.39 -26.36 -19.02
N LYS A 61 -9.91 -27.56 -19.33
CA LYS A 61 -9.11 -28.77 -19.58
C LYS A 61 -8.12 -28.64 -20.75
N SER A 62 -8.23 -27.61 -21.58
CA SER A 62 -7.29 -27.36 -22.69
C SER A 62 -5.95 -26.76 -22.22
N ASN A 63 -5.90 -26.18 -21.01
CA ASN A 63 -4.70 -25.54 -20.47
C ASN A 63 -3.75 -26.50 -19.74
N GLY A 64 -4.13 -27.78 -19.58
CA GLY A 64 -3.26 -28.81 -18.98
C GLY A 64 -2.93 -28.62 -17.50
N ILE A 65 -3.60 -27.70 -16.80
CA ILE A 65 -3.39 -27.42 -15.37
C ILE A 65 -4.13 -28.47 -14.54
N SER A 66 -3.40 -29.12 -13.62
CA SER A 66 -3.98 -30.06 -12.65
C SER A 66 -4.71 -29.31 -11.52
N GLU A 67 -5.65 -29.98 -10.86
CA GLU A 67 -6.29 -29.46 -9.63
C GLU A 67 -5.24 -29.19 -8.53
N ASP A 68 -4.17 -29.98 -8.48
CA ASP A 68 -3.07 -29.80 -7.53
C ASP A 68 -2.28 -28.51 -7.79
N ASP A 69 -1.99 -28.20 -9.05
CA ASP A 69 -1.30 -26.96 -9.44
C ASP A 69 -2.18 -25.73 -9.16
N GLY A 70 -3.49 -25.85 -9.40
CA GLY A 70 -4.46 -24.82 -9.04
C GLY A 70 -4.51 -24.55 -7.54
N LYS A 71 -4.45 -25.59 -6.71
CA LYS A 71 -4.40 -25.46 -5.25
C LYS A 71 -3.10 -24.80 -4.81
N HIS A 72 -1.96 -25.22 -5.36
CA HIS A 72 -0.67 -24.60 -5.07
C HIS A 72 -0.65 -23.11 -5.45
N GLY A 73 -1.18 -22.75 -6.62
CA GLY A 73 -1.29 -21.36 -7.06
C GLY A 73 -2.09 -20.48 -6.09
N LYS A 74 -3.21 -21.00 -5.56
CA LYS A 74 -4.01 -20.30 -4.54
C LYS A 74 -3.25 -20.10 -3.22
N ASP A 75 -2.50 -21.11 -2.78
CA ASP A 75 -1.71 -21.02 -1.54
C ASP A 75 -0.59 -19.97 -1.66
N VAL A 76 0.06 -19.89 -2.83
CA VAL A 76 1.04 -18.86 -3.15
C VAL A 76 0.41 -17.47 -3.15
N ILE A 77 -0.75 -17.30 -3.81
CA ILE A 77 -1.50 -16.04 -3.84
C ILE A 77 -1.86 -15.58 -2.42
N GLU A 78 -2.33 -16.49 -1.55
CA GLU A 78 -2.68 -16.18 -0.17
C GLU A 78 -1.45 -15.76 0.65
N THR A 79 -0.33 -16.46 0.48
CA THR A 79 0.93 -16.16 1.17
C THR A 79 1.47 -14.78 0.75
N MET A 80 1.47 -14.49 -0.55
CA MET A 80 1.90 -13.19 -1.09
C MET A 80 0.99 -12.06 -0.60
N THR A 81 -0.32 -12.29 -0.60
CA THR A 81 -1.30 -11.31 -0.09
C THR A 81 -1.05 -10.98 1.37
N LYS A 82 -0.87 -12.00 2.23
CA LYS A 82 -0.57 -11.81 3.66
C LYS A 82 0.72 -11.04 3.87
N LYS A 83 1.78 -11.35 3.11
CA LYS A 83 3.07 -10.65 3.17
C LYS A 83 2.92 -9.16 2.86
N HIS A 84 2.19 -8.81 1.80
CA HIS A 84 2.02 -7.41 1.41
C HIS A 84 1.12 -6.64 2.38
N ILE A 85 0.06 -7.26 2.92
CA ILE A 85 -0.76 -6.64 3.97
C ILE A 85 0.11 -6.30 5.20
N SER A 86 0.92 -7.26 5.67
CA SER A 86 1.82 -7.04 6.81
C SER A 86 2.86 -5.95 6.52
N THR A 87 3.35 -5.86 5.29
CA THR A 87 4.30 -4.81 4.88
C THR A 87 3.63 -3.43 4.95
N ILE A 88 2.40 -3.31 4.45
CA ILE A 88 1.63 -2.05 4.49
C ILE A 88 1.36 -1.62 5.93
N ASP A 89 0.99 -2.56 6.80
CA ASP A 89 0.80 -2.28 8.23
C ASP A 89 2.08 -1.74 8.88
N GLY A 90 3.22 -2.40 8.65
CA GLY A 90 4.51 -1.95 9.15
C GLY A 90 4.92 -0.57 8.63
N MET A 91 4.69 -0.28 7.34
CA MET A 91 4.95 1.04 6.75
C MET A 91 4.04 2.12 7.34
N CYS A 92 2.76 1.82 7.53
CA CYS A 92 1.79 2.73 8.14
C CYS A 92 2.19 3.10 9.57
N ASP A 93 2.59 2.12 10.37
CA ASP A 93 3.04 2.33 11.75
C ASP A 93 4.34 3.14 11.79
N THR A 94 5.30 2.82 10.93
CA THR A 94 6.58 3.53 10.84
C THR A 94 6.35 5.00 10.48
N LYS A 95 5.54 5.26 9.45
CA LYS A 95 5.24 6.63 9.01
C LYS A 95 4.41 7.40 10.04
N SER A 96 3.48 6.74 10.71
CA SER A 96 2.68 7.37 11.77
C SER A 96 3.54 7.80 12.96
N LYS A 97 4.51 6.96 13.37
CA LYS A 97 5.47 7.30 14.42
C LYS A 97 6.38 8.45 14.01
N GLU A 98 6.92 8.41 12.79
CA GLU A 98 7.76 9.50 12.25
C GLU A 98 7.05 10.86 12.30
N ILE A 99 5.77 10.91 11.89
CA ILE A 99 4.97 12.15 11.92
C ILE A 99 4.73 12.65 13.35
N GLN A 100 4.64 11.75 14.33
CA GLN A 100 4.41 12.10 15.74
C GLN A 100 5.70 12.50 16.49
N THR A 101 6.86 11.96 16.12
CA THR A 101 8.12 12.17 16.85
C THR A 101 8.91 13.41 16.39
N ILE A 102 8.64 13.96 15.21
CA ILE A 102 9.24 15.23 14.73
C ILE A 102 8.85 16.43 15.63
#